data_AF-A0A3B3THW0-F1
#
_entry.id   AF-A0A3B3THW0-F1
#
_cell.length_a   1.000
_cell.length_b   1.000
_cell.length_c   1.000
_cell.angle_alpha   90.00
_cell.angle_beta   90.00
_cell.angle_gamma   90.00
#
_symmetry.space_group_name_H-M   'P 1'
#
loop_
_entity.id
_entity.type
_entity.pdbx_description
1 polymer ?
#
loop_
_entity_poly.entity_id
_entity_poly.type
_entity_poly.pdbx_seq_one_letter_code
_entity_poly.pdbx_strand_id
1 'polypeptide(L)'
;MLYFLKAIEISKEQPRYHFLVFNASVLYFQMIQPLLRPGFRQHLVSSLAQVVKALEEIGEADHRWRAQLMLHLVECLVEAGKSKEAASFAKHTSDFIETNAPDLYPKIFSLQVRHKLLEMSKAFKKTETSLTLAIIYKIQKLKCEADCPGIRKDYPAKLKEVFLLLLPSTTVHSKGKTKDSELSLGGSILAITPEERSIFFLELAYLSLQLKYPDLAADCLRELEMGDVSVSTCICCSLPESGLSVS
;
A
#
# COMPACT_ATOMS: atom_id res chain seq x y z
N MET A 1 -15.76 11.20 19.65
CA MET A 1 -16.15 9.92 19.00
C MET A 1 -17.63 9.59 19.17
N LEU A 2 -18.15 9.60 20.40
CA LEU A 2 -19.53 9.16 20.71
C LEU A 2 -20.62 9.80 19.83
N TYR A 3 -20.55 11.10 19.59
CA TYR A 3 -21.57 11.81 18.79
C TYR A 3 -21.65 11.35 17.33
N PHE A 4 -20.52 11.02 16.70
CA PHE A 4 -20.51 10.49 15.33
C PHE A 4 -21.13 9.10 15.27
N LEU A 5 -20.77 8.23 16.22
CA LEU A 5 -21.34 6.89 16.31
C LEU A 5 -22.85 6.95 16.54
N LYS A 6 -23.31 7.88 17.40
CA LYS A 6 -24.73 8.08 17.64
C LYS A 6 -25.48 8.61 16.41
N ALA A 7 -24.87 9.55 15.68
CA ALA A 7 -25.44 10.06 14.43
C ALA A 7 -25.56 8.94 13.39
N ILE A 8 -24.54 8.09 13.25
CA ILE A 8 -24.56 6.92 12.37
C ILE A 8 -25.66 5.94 12.77
N GLU A 9 -25.76 5.60 14.06
CA GLU A 9 -26.76 4.68 14.60
C GLU A 9 -28.19 5.17 14.32
N ILE A 10 -28.47 6.46 14.49
CA ILE A 10 -29.81 7.02 14.25
C ILE A 10 -30.11 7.08 12.74
N SER A 11 -29.10 7.42 11.93
CA SER A 11 -29.29 7.72 10.51
C SER A 11 -29.42 6.47 9.64
N LYS A 12 -28.86 5.33 10.06
CA LYS A 12 -28.92 4.08 9.27
C LYS A 12 -30.29 3.42 9.21
N GLU A 13 -31.23 3.83 10.07
CA GLU A 13 -32.57 3.22 10.17
C GLU A 13 -33.51 3.63 9.02
N GLN A 14 -33.27 4.78 8.39
CA GLN A 14 -34.14 5.28 7.31
C GLN A 14 -33.31 5.60 6.07
N PRO A 15 -33.66 5.05 4.88
CA PRO A 15 -32.92 5.26 3.64
C PRO A 15 -32.67 6.73 3.28
N ARG A 16 -33.64 7.61 3.58
CA ARG A 16 -33.51 9.06 3.34
C ARG A 16 -32.38 9.73 4.13
N TYR A 17 -31.84 9.08 5.15
CA TYR A 17 -30.76 9.59 6.00
C TYR A 17 -29.42 8.87 5.81
N HIS A 18 -29.30 7.91 4.86
CA HIS A 18 -28.04 7.20 4.63
C HIS A 18 -26.87 8.15 4.30
N PHE A 19 -27.14 9.27 3.61
CA PHE A 19 -26.13 10.30 3.36
C PHE A 19 -25.50 10.87 4.65
N LEU A 20 -26.22 10.88 5.78
CA LEU A 20 -25.68 11.27 7.08
C LEU A 20 -24.72 10.23 7.65
N VAL A 21 -24.92 8.94 7.36
CA VAL A 21 -23.99 7.88 7.76
C VAL A 21 -22.65 8.06 7.03
N PHE A 22 -22.70 8.27 5.71
CA PHE A 22 -21.51 8.61 4.93
C PHE A 22 -20.81 9.85 5.48
N ASN A 23 -21.52 10.98 5.61
CA ASN A 23 -20.95 12.23 6.10
C ASN A 23 -20.35 12.09 7.51
N ALA A 24 -21.06 11.41 8.42
CA ALA A 24 -20.56 11.17 9.77
C ALA A 24 -19.33 10.25 9.77
N SER A 25 -19.22 9.29 8.85
CA SER A 25 -18.04 8.45 8.71
C SER A 25 -16.79 9.26 8.29
N VAL A 26 -16.95 10.22 7.38
CA VAL A 26 -15.87 11.12 6.94
C VAL A 26 -15.42 12.01 8.09
N LEU A 27 -16.36 12.64 8.80
CA LEU A 27 -16.04 13.50 9.96
C LEU A 27 -15.42 12.70 11.12
N TYR A 28 -15.92 11.49 11.35
CA TYR A 28 -15.32 10.56 12.31
C TYR A 28 -13.87 10.28 11.93
N PHE A 29 -13.59 9.93 10.67
CA PHE A 29 -12.25 9.59 10.23
C PHE A 29 -11.28 10.77 10.36
N GLN A 30 -11.69 11.98 9.97
CA GLN A 30 -10.90 13.20 10.17
C GLN A 30 -10.49 13.40 11.63
N MET A 31 -11.41 13.15 12.56
CA MET A 31 -11.15 13.31 13.99
C MET A 31 -10.25 12.21 14.57
N ILE A 32 -10.29 10.97 14.05
CA ILE A 32 -9.42 9.89 14.55
C ILE A 32 -8.02 9.89 13.93
N GLN A 33 -7.74 10.70 12.89
CA GLN A 33 -6.43 10.70 12.21
C GLN A 33 -5.23 10.77 13.16
N PRO A 34 -5.20 11.63 14.20
CA PRO A 34 -4.08 11.67 15.15
C PRO A 34 -3.86 10.37 15.92
N LEU A 35 -4.89 9.52 16.03
CA LEU A 35 -4.87 8.23 16.72
C LEU A 35 -4.56 7.04 15.80
N LEU A 36 -4.48 7.26 14.48
CA LEU A 36 -4.03 6.24 13.52
C LEU A 36 -2.50 6.08 13.49
N ARG A 37 -1.77 6.79 14.36
CA ARG A 37 -0.33 6.59 14.56
C ARG A 37 -0.06 5.29 15.34
N PRO A 38 1.08 4.61 15.10
CA PRO A 38 1.45 3.41 15.85
C PRO A 38 1.41 3.62 17.37
N GLY A 39 0.90 2.62 18.10
CA GLY A 39 0.70 2.60 19.54
C GLY A 39 -0.67 3.08 20.03
N PHE A 40 -1.48 3.72 19.19
CA PHE A 40 -2.79 4.26 19.57
C PHE A 40 -3.97 3.63 18.82
N ARG A 41 -3.72 2.90 17.73
CA ARG A 41 -4.73 2.33 16.82
C ARG A 41 -5.60 1.31 17.52
N GLN A 42 -5.03 0.58 18.47
CA GLN A 42 -5.75 -0.41 19.29
C GLN A 42 -7.01 0.15 19.97
N HIS A 43 -7.03 1.46 20.30
CA HIS A 43 -8.17 2.11 20.94
C HIS A 43 -9.33 2.39 19.97
N LEU A 44 -9.10 2.30 18.66
CA LEU A 44 -10.08 2.59 17.62
C LEU A 44 -10.85 1.35 17.14
N VAL A 45 -10.45 0.14 17.54
CA VAL A 45 -11.02 -1.12 17.03
C VAL A 45 -12.55 -1.12 17.11
N SER A 46 -13.11 -0.79 18.29
CA SER A 46 -14.56 -0.84 18.49
C SER A 46 -15.30 0.22 17.65
N SER A 47 -14.85 1.48 17.72
CA SER A 47 -15.54 2.58 17.05
C SER A 47 -15.41 2.50 15.53
N LEU A 48 -14.24 2.12 15.00
CA LEU A 48 -14.03 1.98 13.57
C LEU A 48 -14.79 0.77 13.00
N ALA A 49 -14.87 -0.35 13.72
CA ALA A 49 -15.69 -1.49 13.34
C ALA A 49 -17.17 -1.13 13.21
N GLN A 50 -17.71 -0.32 14.13
CA GLN A 50 -19.09 0.16 14.04
C GLN A 50 -19.33 1.01 12.80
N VAL A 51 -18.40 1.90 12.45
CA VAL A 51 -18.50 2.74 11.25
C VAL A 51 -18.48 1.89 9.99
N VAL A 52 -17.49 0.99 9.85
CA VAL A 52 -17.39 0.09 8.69
C VAL A 52 -18.64 -0.76 8.53
N LYS A 53 -19.15 -1.30 9.64
CA LYS A 53 -20.38 -2.11 9.65
C LYS A 53 -21.61 -1.30 9.22
N ALA A 54 -21.74 -0.06 9.68
CA ALA A 54 -22.87 0.78 9.28
C ALA A 54 -22.86 1.10 7.79
N LEU A 55 -21.68 1.40 7.21
CA LEU A 55 -21.53 1.64 5.76
C LEU A 55 -21.85 0.37 4.95
N GLU A 56 -21.54 -0.81 5.50
CA GLU A 56 -21.93 -2.10 4.92
C GLU A 56 -23.44 -2.33 4.96
N GLU A 57 -24.06 -2.16 6.13
CA GLU A 57 -25.49 -2.40 6.35
C GLU A 57 -26.37 -1.56 5.42
N ILE A 58 -25.98 -0.33 5.15
CA ILE A 58 -26.73 0.58 4.27
C ILE A 58 -26.34 0.48 2.79
N GLY A 59 -25.35 -0.35 2.45
CA GLY A 59 -24.89 -0.55 1.08
C GLY A 59 -24.27 0.69 0.45
N GLU A 60 -23.41 1.41 1.18
CA GLU A 60 -22.78 2.64 0.67
C GLU A 60 -22.07 2.44 -0.66
N ALA A 61 -22.36 3.34 -1.60
CA ALA A 61 -21.89 3.27 -2.98
C ALA A 61 -20.40 3.57 -3.14
N ASP A 62 -19.81 4.36 -2.23
CA ASP A 62 -18.37 4.61 -2.22
C ASP A 62 -17.63 3.43 -1.58
N HIS A 63 -17.47 2.37 -2.35
CA HIS A 63 -16.75 1.17 -1.93
C HIS A 63 -15.26 1.44 -1.68
N ARG A 64 -14.68 2.41 -2.38
CA ARG A 64 -13.28 2.78 -2.18
C ARG A 64 -13.05 3.40 -0.81
N TRP A 65 -13.96 4.28 -0.37
CA TRP A 65 -13.95 4.84 0.98
C TRP A 65 -14.09 3.74 2.03
N ARG A 66 -15.06 2.83 1.87
CA ARG A 66 -15.23 1.69 2.77
C ARG A 66 -13.97 0.81 2.84
N ALA A 67 -13.34 0.51 1.70
CA ALA A 67 -12.09 -0.25 1.64
C ALA A 67 -10.95 0.43 2.42
N GLN A 68 -10.82 1.76 2.33
CA GLN A 68 -9.82 2.51 3.11
C GLN A 68 -10.03 2.37 4.62
N LEU A 69 -11.28 2.47 5.09
CA LEU A 69 -11.61 2.27 6.50
C LEU A 69 -11.35 0.83 6.96
N MET A 70 -11.62 -0.16 6.10
CA MET A 70 -11.32 -1.57 6.36
C MET A 70 -9.81 -1.82 6.51
N LEU A 71 -8.96 -1.23 5.66
CA LEU A 71 -7.50 -1.30 5.79
C LEU A 71 -7.02 -0.80 7.16
N HIS A 72 -7.52 0.34 7.61
CA HIS A 72 -7.19 0.88 8.93
C HIS A 72 -7.70 -0.01 10.06
N LEU A 73 -8.85 -0.65 9.91
CA LEU A 73 -9.36 -1.58 10.91
C LEU A 73 -8.49 -2.83 11.01
N VAL A 74 -7.95 -3.34 9.90
CA VAL A 74 -6.93 -4.42 9.93
C VAL A 74 -5.73 -3.98 10.78
N GLU A 75 -5.19 -2.79 10.55
CA GLU A 75 -4.06 -2.26 11.34
C GLU A 75 -4.41 -2.12 12.83
N CYS A 76 -5.61 -1.65 13.15
CA CYS A 76 -6.09 -1.53 14.53
C CYS A 76 -6.18 -2.91 15.22
N LEU A 77 -6.68 -3.93 14.51
CA LEU A 77 -6.81 -5.30 15.03
C LEU A 77 -5.44 -5.96 15.25
N VAL A 78 -4.49 -5.73 14.34
CA VAL A 78 -3.10 -6.18 14.47
C VAL A 78 -2.46 -5.55 15.71
N GLU A 79 -2.57 -4.24 15.87
CA GLU A 79 -1.94 -3.54 17.00
C GLU A 79 -2.59 -3.91 18.34
N ALA A 80 -3.90 -4.20 18.36
CA ALA A 80 -4.59 -4.73 19.53
C ALA A 80 -4.23 -6.19 19.89
N GLY A 81 -3.33 -6.84 19.12
CA GLY A 81 -2.90 -8.23 19.35
C GLY A 81 -3.96 -9.27 19.02
N LYS A 82 -5.03 -8.91 18.32
CA LYS A 82 -6.17 -9.79 18.01
C LYS A 82 -5.93 -10.62 16.75
N SER A 83 -4.88 -11.43 16.71
CA SER A 83 -4.36 -12.06 15.49
C SER A 83 -5.40 -12.87 14.69
N LYS A 84 -6.28 -13.62 15.35
CA LYS A 84 -7.33 -14.41 14.66
C LYS A 84 -8.38 -13.51 13.99
N GLU A 85 -8.83 -12.47 14.70
CA GLU A 85 -9.79 -11.49 14.19
C GLU A 85 -9.16 -10.69 13.05
N ALA A 86 -7.90 -10.26 13.21
CA ALA A 86 -7.13 -9.57 12.18
C ALA A 86 -6.99 -10.40 10.90
N ALA A 87 -6.65 -11.68 11.00
CA ALA A 87 -6.49 -12.56 9.83
C ALA A 87 -7.82 -12.80 9.10
N SER A 88 -8.89 -13.08 9.85
CA SER A 88 -10.25 -13.20 9.31
C SER A 88 -10.69 -11.92 8.57
N PHE A 89 -10.55 -10.78 9.25
CA PHE A 89 -10.98 -9.50 8.71
C PHE A 89 -10.11 -9.03 7.53
N ALA A 90 -8.80 -9.30 7.55
CA ALA A 90 -7.90 -9.01 6.43
C ALA A 90 -8.21 -9.87 5.20
N LYS A 91 -8.66 -11.12 5.37
CA LYS A 91 -9.14 -11.94 4.26
C LYS A 91 -10.41 -11.33 3.66
N HIS A 92 -11.41 -11.04 4.49
CA HIS A 92 -12.65 -10.38 4.03
C HIS A 92 -12.37 -9.04 3.31
N THR A 93 -11.44 -8.25 3.86
CA THR A 93 -11.01 -6.98 3.25
C THR A 93 -10.33 -7.20 1.90
N SER A 94 -9.49 -8.22 1.77
CA SER A 94 -8.85 -8.58 0.49
C SER A 94 -9.90 -8.94 -0.56
N ASP A 95 -10.84 -9.82 -0.23
CA ASP A 95 -11.90 -10.27 -1.17
C ASP A 95 -12.78 -9.09 -1.61
N PHE A 96 -13.12 -8.18 -0.68
CA PHE A 96 -13.86 -6.96 -0.97
C PHE A 96 -13.08 -6.00 -1.89
N ILE A 97 -11.79 -5.79 -1.64
CA ILE A 97 -10.92 -4.90 -2.41
C ILE A 97 -10.71 -5.41 -3.83
N GLU A 98 -10.51 -6.72 -4.03
CA GLU A 98 -10.34 -7.32 -5.36
C GLU A 98 -11.53 -7.02 -6.28
N THR A 99 -12.74 -6.97 -5.72
CA THR A 99 -13.97 -6.73 -6.47
C THR A 99 -14.25 -5.24 -6.67
N ASN A 100 -14.02 -4.41 -5.63
CA ASN A 100 -14.58 -3.05 -5.59
C ASN A 100 -13.55 -1.90 -5.64
N ALA A 101 -12.28 -2.16 -5.30
CA ALA A 101 -11.25 -1.12 -5.23
C ALA A 101 -9.84 -1.70 -5.50
N PRO A 102 -9.59 -2.31 -6.67
CA PRO A 102 -8.35 -3.06 -6.93
C PRO A 102 -7.07 -2.23 -6.82
N ASP A 103 -7.15 -0.90 -6.93
CA ASP A 103 -6.03 0.03 -6.69
C ASP A 103 -5.50 -0.04 -5.26
N LEU A 104 -6.32 -0.47 -4.30
CA LEU A 104 -5.93 -0.64 -2.89
C LEU A 104 -5.41 -2.05 -2.58
N TYR A 105 -5.44 -2.97 -3.55
CA TYR A 105 -4.98 -4.34 -3.37
C TYR A 105 -3.52 -4.45 -2.88
N PRO A 106 -2.57 -3.68 -3.45
CA PRO A 106 -1.18 -3.67 -2.96
C PRO A 106 -1.07 -3.35 -1.46
N LYS A 107 -1.95 -2.49 -0.92
CA LYS A 107 -1.94 -2.10 0.50
C LYS A 107 -2.39 -3.23 1.41
N ILE A 108 -3.51 -3.91 1.10
CA ILE A 108 -3.96 -5.05 1.92
C ILE A 108 -2.97 -6.21 1.84
N PHE A 109 -2.40 -6.47 0.65
CA PHE A 109 -1.39 -7.51 0.48
C PHE A 109 -0.13 -7.21 1.32
N SER A 110 0.34 -5.96 1.31
CA SER A 110 1.45 -5.50 2.16
C SER A 110 1.19 -5.78 3.64
N LEU A 111 0.01 -5.40 4.17
CA LEU A 111 -0.38 -5.67 5.56
C LEU A 111 -0.43 -7.17 5.87
N GLN A 112 -0.98 -7.97 4.95
CA GLN A 112 -1.09 -9.42 5.12
C GLN A 112 0.27 -10.09 5.24
N VAL A 113 1.25 -9.71 4.41
CA VAL A 113 2.61 -10.26 4.45
C VAL A 113 3.35 -9.75 5.69
N ARG A 114 3.29 -8.44 5.96
CA ARG A 114 3.99 -7.78 7.07
C ARG A 114 3.61 -8.32 8.45
N HIS A 115 2.35 -8.71 8.61
CA HIS A 115 1.80 -9.19 9.88
C HIS A 115 1.44 -10.68 9.89
N LYS A 116 1.86 -11.43 8.85
CA LYS A 116 1.61 -12.88 8.71
C LYS A 116 0.12 -13.25 8.80
N LEU A 117 -0.75 -12.41 8.23
CA LEU A 117 -2.22 -12.61 8.20
C LEU A 117 -2.67 -13.51 7.04
N LEU A 118 -1.77 -13.85 6.13
CA LEU A 118 -1.96 -14.75 5.00
C LEU A 118 -0.88 -15.84 5.02
N GLU A 119 -1.22 -17.05 4.60
CA GLU A 119 -0.25 -18.13 4.42
C GLU A 119 0.81 -17.75 3.37
N MET A 120 2.09 -17.97 3.70
CA MET A 120 3.21 -17.56 2.83
C MET A 120 3.18 -18.24 1.46
N SER A 121 2.66 -19.47 1.36
CA SER A 121 2.48 -20.18 0.08
C SER A 121 1.43 -19.49 -0.81
N LYS A 122 0.33 -19.01 -0.22
CA LYS A 122 -0.70 -18.24 -0.94
C LYS A 122 -0.17 -16.86 -1.33
N ALA A 123 0.58 -16.20 -0.45
CA ALA A 123 1.19 -14.92 -0.73
C ALA A 123 2.16 -15.03 -1.93
N PHE A 124 3.01 -16.07 -1.95
CA PHE A 124 3.97 -16.29 -3.02
C PHE A 124 3.29 -16.49 -4.38
N LYS A 125 2.21 -17.28 -4.46
CA LYS A 125 1.46 -17.45 -5.73
C LYS A 125 0.95 -16.13 -6.30
N LYS A 126 0.57 -15.16 -5.46
CA LYS A 126 0.14 -13.83 -5.92
C LYS A 126 1.29 -12.98 -6.48
N THR A 127 2.54 -13.31 -6.15
CA THR A 127 3.71 -12.61 -6.70
C THR A 127 4.02 -13.03 -8.14
N GLU A 128 3.58 -14.21 -8.57
CA GLU A 128 3.79 -14.72 -9.92
C GLU A 128 2.98 -13.93 -10.97
N THR A 129 1.90 -13.27 -10.54
CA THR A 129 1.00 -12.53 -11.43
C THR A 129 1.26 -11.02 -11.46
N SER A 130 2.08 -10.48 -10.56
CA SER A 130 2.32 -9.04 -10.44
C SER A 130 3.68 -8.73 -9.83
N LEU A 131 4.47 -7.92 -10.54
CA LEU A 131 5.76 -7.44 -10.05
C LEU A 131 5.63 -6.46 -8.88
N THR A 132 4.61 -5.61 -8.89
CA THR A 132 4.26 -4.76 -7.73
C THR A 132 4.07 -5.63 -6.48
N LEU A 133 3.32 -6.74 -6.59
CA LEU A 133 3.14 -7.66 -5.46
C LEU A 133 4.42 -8.43 -5.11
N ALA A 134 5.24 -8.81 -6.10
CA ALA A 134 6.53 -9.46 -5.86
C ALA A 134 7.51 -8.57 -5.07
N ILE A 135 7.59 -7.28 -5.42
CA ILE A 135 8.43 -6.30 -4.72
C ILE A 135 7.91 -6.08 -3.31
N ILE A 136 6.59 -5.85 -3.14
CA ILE A 136 5.96 -5.72 -1.83
C ILE A 136 6.27 -6.94 -0.96
N TYR A 137 6.09 -8.14 -1.49
CA TYR A 137 6.37 -9.37 -0.76
C TYR A 137 7.82 -9.43 -0.27
N LYS A 138 8.79 -9.12 -1.14
CA LYS A 138 10.23 -9.14 -0.79
C LYS A 138 10.56 -8.08 0.27
N ILE A 139 10.09 -6.84 0.11
CA ILE A 139 10.32 -5.75 1.07
C ILE A 139 9.68 -6.09 2.43
N GLN A 140 8.41 -6.51 2.45
CA GLN A 140 7.74 -6.83 3.71
C GLN A 140 8.35 -8.04 4.40
N LYS A 141 8.80 -9.06 3.64
CA LYS A 141 9.53 -10.21 4.22
C LYS A 141 10.85 -9.77 4.87
N LEU A 142 11.60 -8.87 4.23
CA LEU A 142 12.82 -8.30 4.81
C LEU A 142 12.53 -7.51 6.10
N LYS A 143 11.46 -6.72 6.14
CA LYS A 143 11.01 -6.02 7.35
C LYS A 143 10.64 -6.98 8.48
N CYS A 144 9.85 -8.03 8.19
CA CYS A 144 9.55 -9.09 9.14
C CYS A 144 10.80 -9.80 9.67
N GLU A 145 11.79 -9.99 8.80
CA GLU A 145 13.06 -10.58 9.16
C GLU A 145 13.89 -9.66 10.07
N ALA A 146 13.90 -8.36 9.82
CA ALA A 146 14.62 -7.37 10.62
C ALA A 146 14.11 -7.29 12.08
N ASP A 147 12.79 -7.41 12.27
CA ASP A 147 12.16 -7.34 13.60
C ASP A 147 12.50 -8.54 14.52
N CYS A 148 13.04 -9.63 13.98
CA CYS A 148 13.39 -10.84 14.73
C CYS A 148 14.92 -10.94 14.89
N PRO A 149 15.51 -10.47 16.01
CA PRO A 149 16.94 -10.56 16.27
C PRO A 149 17.32 -12.03 16.52
N GLY A 150 18.31 -12.56 15.78
CA GLY A 150 18.89 -13.88 16.09
C GLY A 150 19.46 -14.70 14.92
N ILE A 151 19.16 -14.34 13.67
CA ILE A 151 19.65 -15.10 12.50
C ILE A 151 20.55 -14.18 11.66
N ARG A 152 21.78 -14.63 11.33
CA ARG A 152 22.58 -14.00 10.27
C ARG A 152 21.81 -14.21 8.96
N LYS A 153 21.27 -13.13 8.41
CA LYS A 153 20.54 -13.17 7.15
C LYS A 153 21.37 -12.47 6.09
N ASP A 154 21.31 -13.01 4.88
CA ASP A 154 21.89 -12.39 3.70
C ASP A 154 21.02 -11.22 3.24
N TYR A 155 20.99 -10.17 4.06
CA TYR A 155 20.35 -8.91 3.72
C TYR A 155 20.93 -8.25 2.46
N PRO A 156 22.27 -8.23 2.21
CA PRO A 156 22.78 -7.50 1.05
C PRO A 156 22.33 -8.13 -0.27
N ALA A 157 22.35 -9.46 -0.42
CA ALA A 157 21.88 -10.09 -1.65
C ALA A 157 20.38 -9.87 -1.87
N LYS A 158 19.57 -9.99 -0.81
CA LYS A 158 18.11 -9.77 -0.89
C LYS A 158 17.74 -8.32 -1.19
N LEU A 159 18.40 -7.36 -0.56
CA LEU A 159 18.16 -5.94 -0.84
C LEU A 159 18.57 -5.59 -2.28
N LYS A 160 19.71 -6.11 -2.74
CA LYS A 160 20.17 -5.94 -4.13
C LYS A 160 19.22 -6.58 -5.13
N GLU A 161 18.65 -7.75 -4.80
CA GLU A 161 17.61 -8.38 -5.63
C GLU A 161 16.39 -7.45 -5.80
N VAL A 162 15.90 -6.82 -4.72
CA VAL A 162 14.79 -5.86 -4.82
C VAL A 162 15.18 -4.63 -5.64
N PHE A 163 16.39 -4.10 -5.43
CA PHE A 163 16.90 -2.96 -6.20
C PHE A 163 16.91 -3.26 -7.70
N LEU A 164 17.42 -4.43 -8.11
CA LEU A 164 17.47 -4.84 -9.52
C LEU A 164 16.08 -4.99 -10.14
N LEU A 165 15.07 -5.41 -9.36
CA LEU A 165 13.69 -5.48 -9.82
C LEU A 165 13.05 -4.09 -10.07
N LEU A 166 13.58 -3.04 -9.45
CA LEU A 166 13.09 -1.67 -9.60
C LEU A 166 13.72 -0.93 -10.77
N LEU A 167 14.92 -1.34 -11.19
CA LEU A 167 15.59 -0.75 -12.33
C LEU A 167 14.74 -0.88 -13.60
N PRO A 168 14.69 0.15 -14.46
CA PRO A 168 14.06 0.04 -15.77
C PRO A 168 14.67 -1.15 -16.50
N SER A 169 13.84 -2.08 -16.96
CA SER A 169 14.30 -3.09 -17.93
C SER A 169 14.74 -2.31 -19.16
N THR A 170 16.05 -2.15 -19.35
CA THR A 170 16.59 -1.44 -20.50
C THR A 170 15.99 -2.02 -21.76
N THR A 171 15.22 -1.21 -22.48
CA THR A 171 14.78 -1.51 -23.84
C THR A 171 16.02 -1.71 -24.69
N VAL A 172 16.40 -2.96 -24.93
CA VAL A 172 17.33 -3.33 -26.01
C VAL A 172 16.55 -3.16 -27.31
N HIS A 173 16.45 -1.92 -27.78
CA HIS A 173 16.25 -1.61 -29.18
C HIS A 173 17.49 -0.89 -29.70
N SER A 174 18.55 -1.65 -29.99
CA SER A 174 19.24 -1.58 -31.28
C SER A 174 20.32 -2.67 -31.43
N LYS A 175 20.15 -3.45 -32.50
CA LYS A 175 21.14 -4.23 -33.27
C LYS A 175 22.06 -5.23 -32.55
N GLY A 176 21.78 -6.51 -32.79
CA GLY A 176 22.81 -7.56 -32.77
C GLY A 176 22.23 -8.96 -32.68
N LYS A 177 22.14 -9.67 -33.81
CA LYS A 177 21.96 -11.13 -33.83
C LYS A 177 23.10 -11.79 -33.05
N THR A 178 22.78 -12.65 -32.09
CA THR A 178 23.35 -14.00 -31.96
C THR A 178 22.53 -14.80 -30.95
N LYS A 179 22.41 -16.10 -31.24
CA LYS A 179 21.61 -17.08 -30.52
C LYS A 179 22.25 -17.47 -29.18
N ASP A 180 21.39 -17.98 -28.31
CA ASP A 180 21.63 -18.90 -27.18
C ASP A 180 21.54 -18.30 -25.76
N SER A 181 20.88 -19.09 -24.90
CA SER A 181 20.49 -18.89 -23.50
C SER A 181 19.18 -18.14 -23.23
N GLU A 182 18.09 -18.89 -23.41
CA GLU A 182 16.76 -18.63 -22.85
C GLU A 182 16.79 -18.55 -21.32
N LEU A 183 16.52 -17.36 -20.79
CA LEU A 183 15.76 -17.17 -19.55
C LEU A 183 14.63 -16.19 -19.90
N SER A 184 13.67 -16.70 -20.67
CA SER A 184 12.45 -15.98 -20.98
C SER A 184 11.59 -15.99 -19.72
N LEU A 185 11.60 -14.89 -18.95
CA LEU A 185 10.49 -14.58 -18.04
C LEU A 185 9.29 -14.22 -18.91
N GLY A 186 8.62 -15.28 -19.39
CA GLY A 186 7.40 -15.21 -20.17
C GLY A 186 6.21 -14.90 -19.26
N GLY A 187 5.44 -13.89 -19.65
CA GLY A 187 4.22 -13.46 -19.00
C GLY A 187 4.27 -11.97 -18.77
N SER A 188 3.35 -11.24 -19.40
CA SER A 188 3.20 -9.78 -19.28
C SER A 188 2.87 -9.39 -17.83
N ILE A 189 3.91 -9.35 -17.01
CA ILE A 189 3.91 -8.71 -15.71
C ILE A 189 3.63 -7.23 -15.98
N LEU A 190 2.49 -6.72 -15.49
CA LEU A 190 2.18 -5.30 -15.55
C LEU A 190 3.38 -4.50 -15.03
N ALA A 191 3.92 -3.64 -15.90
CA ALA A 191 5.06 -2.80 -15.57
C ALA A 191 4.69 -1.83 -14.44
N ILE A 192 5.61 -1.65 -13.49
CA ILE A 192 5.44 -0.72 -12.35
C ILE A 192 5.42 0.71 -12.88
N THR A 193 4.48 1.53 -12.39
CA THR A 193 4.43 2.95 -12.79
C THR A 193 5.65 3.71 -12.24
N PRO A 194 6.04 4.85 -12.86
CA PRO A 194 7.11 5.68 -12.32
C PRO A 194 6.89 6.10 -10.85
N GLU A 195 5.65 6.42 -10.48
CA GLU A 195 5.28 6.86 -9.13
C GLU A 195 5.42 5.71 -8.12
N GLU A 196 4.95 4.51 -8.47
CA GLU A 196 5.11 3.31 -7.65
C GLU A 196 6.59 2.96 -7.48
N ARG A 197 7.39 3.07 -8.55
CA ARG A 197 8.83 2.84 -8.51
C ARG A 197 9.52 3.80 -7.54
N SER A 198 9.15 5.08 -7.55
CA SER A 198 9.70 6.07 -6.62
C SER A 198 9.38 5.73 -5.16
N ILE A 199 8.15 5.31 -4.88
CA ILE A 199 7.74 4.87 -3.53
C ILE A 199 8.56 3.67 -3.08
N PHE A 200 8.77 2.68 -3.95
CA PHE A 200 9.56 1.50 -3.60
C PHE A 200 11.05 1.80 -3.41
N PHE A 201 11.65 2.71 -4.20
CA PHE A 201 13.02 3.16 -3.96
C PHE A 201 13.16 3.87 -2.62
N LEU A 202 12.22 4.74 -2.25
CA LEU A 202 12.21 5.39 -0.93
C LEU A 202 12.10 4.36 0.21
N GLU A 203 11.20 3.39 0.07
CA GLU A 203 11.01 2.33 1.06
C GLU A 203 12.26 1.44 1.19
N LEU A 204 12.89 1.08 0.06
CA LEU A 204 14.11 0.28 0.01
C LEU A 204 15.32 1.05 0.57
N ALA A 205 15.46 2.34 0.26
CA ALA A 205 16.50 3.20 0.79
C ALA A 205 16.41 3.28 2.33
N TYR A 206 15.22 3.55 2.85
CA TYR A 206 14.97 3.60 4.29
C TYR A 206 15.29 2.26 4.96
N LEU A 207 14.84 1.14 4.39
CA LEU A 207 15.14 -0.19 4.91
C LEU A 207 16.63 -0.52 4.89
N SER A 208 17.33 -0.13 3.82
CA SER A 208 18.78 -0.29 3.67
C SER A 208 19.53 0.46 4.78
N LEU A 209 19.10 1.68 5.11
CA LEU A 209 19.65 2.45 6.23
C LEU A 209 19.40 1.77 7.58
N GLN A 210 18.17 1.29 7.85
CA GLN A 210 17.86 0.57 9.08
C GLN A 210 18.72 -0.69 9.26
N LEU A 211 19.02 -1.37 8.15
CA LEU A 211 19.84 -2.58 8.12
C LEU A 211 21.35 -2.31 8.02
N LYS A 212 21.78 -1.04 8.06
CA LYS A 212 23.19 -0.59 7.99
C LYS A 212 23.90 -0.86 6.65
N TYR A 213 23.19 -0.70 5.53
CA TYR A 213 23.72 -0.74 4.17
C TYR A 213 23.56 0.62 3.47
N PRO A 214 24.36 1.64 3.84
CA PRO A 214 24.20 3.00 3.32
C PRO A 214 24.52 3.12 1.83
N ASP A 215 25.43 2.31 1.29
CA ASP A 215 25.80 2.36 -0.13
C ASP A 215 24.58 2.05 -1.02
N LEU A 216 23.82 1.01 -0.69
CA LEU A 216 22.62 0.66 -1.43
C LEU A 216 21.50 1.71 -1.25
N ALA A 217 21.42 2.33 -0.07
CA ALA A 217 20.49 3.44 0.14
C ALA A 217 20.84 4.63 -0.78
N ALA A 218 22.13 4.97 -0.90
CA ALA A 218 22.60 6.00 -1.80
C ALA A 218 22.30 5.64 -3.27
N ASP A 219 22.49 4.38 -3.67
CA ASP A 219 22.12 3.91 -5.00
C ASP A 219 20.64 4.13 -5.31
N CYS A 220 19.74 3.81 -4.36
CA CYS A 220 18.30 4.05 -4.50
C CYS A 220 17.97 5.55 -4.66
N LEU A 221 18.63 6.42 -3.89
CA LEU A 221 18.43 7.87 -3.98
C LEU A 221 18.91 8.45 -5.31
N ARG A 222 20.03 7.95 -5.86
CA ARG A 222 20.50 8.37 -7.19
C ARG A 222 19.51 8.01 -8.29
N GLU A 223 18.89 6.83 -8.24
CA GLU A 223 17.84 6.46 -9.20
C GLU A 223 16.61 7.37 -9.11
N LEU A 224 16.25 7.82 -7.90
CA LEU A 224 15.18 8.80 -7.71
C LEU A 224 15.54 10.17 -8.32
N GLU A 225 16.75 10.66 -8.08
CA GLU A 225 17.24 11.93 -8.63
C GLU A 225 17.31 11.90 -10.17
N MET A 226 17.78 10.80 -10.77
CA MET A 226 17.81 10.64 -12.23
C MET A 226 16.41 10.57 -12.84
N GLY A 227 15.43 10.04 -12.11
CA GLY A 227 14.02 10.05 -12.49
C GLY A 227 13.42 11.46 -12.51
N ASP A 228 13.71 12.29 -11.51
CA ASP A 228 13.19 13.66 -11.39
C ASP A 228 13.70 14.61 -12.49
N VAL A 229 14.91 14.37 -13.03
CA VAL A 229 15.43 15.13 -14.18
C VAL A 229 14.56 14.91 -15.44
N SER A 230 13.92 13.74 -15.57
CA SER A 230 12.99 13.47 -16.68
C SER A 230 11.59 14.05 -16.46
N VAL A 231 11.12 14.11 -15.20
CA VAL A 231 9.78 14.60 -14.83
C VAL A 231 9.73 16.14 -14.77
N SER A 232 10.85 16.80 -14.50
CA SER A 232 10.98 18.27 -14.50
C SER A 232 10.61 18.92 -15.85
N THR A 233 10.68 18.16 -16.95
CA THR A 233 10.24 18.62 -18.29
C THR A 233 8.72 18.52 -18.49
N CYS A 234 8.02 17.72 -17.68
CA CYS A 234 6.58 17.46 -17.82
C CYS A 234 5.71 18.35 -16.91
N ILE A 235 6.28 18.90 -15.83
CA ILE A 235 5.54 19.76 -14.88
C ILE A 235 5.36 21.20 -15.40
N CYS A 236 6.15 21.66 -16.39
CA CYS A 236 5.96 22.99 -17.00
C CYS A 236 4.73 23.12 -17.93
N CYS A 237 3.97 22.04 -18.18
CA CYS A 237 2.80 22.08 -19.07
C CYS A 237 1.44 22.14 -18.36
N SER A 238 1.39 22.43 -17.05
CA SER A 238 0.11 22.42 -16.29
C SER A 238 -0.02 23.54 -15.27
N LEU A 239 0.41 24.75 -15.64
CA LEU A 239 -0.03 25.97 -14.96
C LEU A 239 -0.66 26.90 -16.02
N PRO A 240 -1.96 27.23 -15.93
CA PRO A 240 -2.52 28.28 -16.76
C PRO A 240 -1.92 29.62 -16.33
N GLU A 241 -1.26 30.29 -17.27
CA GLU A 241 -0.88 31.70 -17.15
C GLU A 241 -2.15 32.51 -16.86
N SER A 242 -2.32 32.91 -15.59
CA SER A 242 -3.28 33.94 -15.24
C SER A 242 -2.63 35.28 -15.58
N GLY A 243 -3.11 35.86 -16.68
CA GLY A 243 -2.70 37.17 -17.15
C GLY A 243 -2.93 38.24 -16.08
N LEU A 244 -1.85 38.93 -15.74
CA LEU A 244 -1.89 40.28 -15.16
C LEU A 244 -1.55 41.24 -16.29
N SER A 245 -2.58 41.76 -16.98
CA SER A 245 -2.42 42.98 -17.76
C SER A 245 -2.42 44.17 -16.80
N VAL A 246 -1.26 44.76 -16.62
CA VAL A 246 -1.12 46.12 -16.10
C VAL A 246 -1.42 47.07 -17.25
N SER A 247 -2.55 47.78 -17.19
CA SER A 247 -2.80 49.15 -17.69
C SER A 247 -4.24 49.54 -17.37
#